data_AF-G7UU46-F1
#
_entry.id   AF-G7UU46-F1
#
_cell.length_a   1.000
_cell.length_b   1.000
_cell.length_c   1.000
_cell.angle_alpha   90.00
_cell.angle_beta   90.00
_cell.angle_gamma   90.00
#
_symmetry.space_group_name_H-M   'P 1'
#
loop_
_entity.id
_entity.type
_entity.pdbx_description
1 polymer ?
#
loop_
_entity_poly.entity_id
_entity_poly.type
_entity_poly.pdbx_seq_one_letter_code
_entity_poly.pdbx_strand_id
1 'polypeptide(L)'
;MVQPFGGLSNMSIGGQRLASDDFSLGDTSIVATFWPINDPERNRYFAVATWLTLPTGHDDANVSGLGTNRWSVSVQPAYYFNLAPRWYLWIPEI
;
A
#
# COMPACT_ATOMS: atom_id res chain seq x y z
N MET A 1 10.15 -2.49 3.33
CA MET A 1 10.04 -2.74 1.88
C MET A 1 8.98 -3.81 1.69
N VAL A 2 8.07 -3.62 0.74
CA VAL A 2 7.05 -4.60 0.35
C VAL A 2 7.21 -4.85 -1.15
N GLN A 3 7.29 -6.12 -1.54
CA GLN A 3 7.44 -6.54 -2.93
C GLN A 3 6.37 -7.59 -3.22
N PRO A 4 5.29 -7.23 -3.94
CA PRO A 4 4.30 -8.20 -4.40
C PRO A 4 4.92 -9.14 -5.45
N PHE A 5 4.44 -10.38 -5.49
CA PHE A 5 4.81 -11.38 -6.50
C PHE A 5 3.66 -12.37 -6.69
N GLY A 6 3.57 -12.97 -7.88
CA GLY A 6 2.52 -13.95 -8.22
C GLY A 6 2.22 -13.99 -9.71
N GLY A 7 1.22 -14.78 -10.09
CA GLY A 7 0.74 -14.86 -11.48
C GLY A 7 -0.75 -14.49 -11.57
N LEU A 8 -1.19 -14.08 -12.76
CA LEU A 8 -2.57 -13.68 -13.02
C LEU A 8 -3.23 -14.70 -13.95
N SER A 9 -4.00 -15.63 -13.38
CA SER A 9 -4.71 -16.66 -14.17
C SER A 9 -6.09 -16.19 -14.63
N ASN A 10 -6.52 -16.64 -15.81
CA ASN A 10 -7.89 -16.47 -16.34
C ASN A 10 -8.42 -15.03 -16.48
N MET A 11 -7.54 -14.03 -16.57
CA MET A 11 -7.95 -12.64 -16.82
C MET A 11 -8.24 -12.36 -18.30
N SER A 12 -9.34 -11.66 -18.57
CA SER A 12 -9.72 -11.20 -19.92
C SER A 12 -10.45 -9.86 -19.89
N ILE A 13 -10.22 -9.02 -20.90
CA ILE A 13 -10.94 -7.75 -21.10
C ILE A 13 -11.50 -7.75 -22.53
N GLY A 14 -12.81 -7.49 -22.69
CA GLY A 14 -13.44 -7.46 -24.01
C GLY A 14 -13.35 -8.79 -24.80
N GLY A 15 -13.20 -9.92 -24.12
CA GLY A 15 -12.99 -11.23 -24.73
C GLY A 15 -11.53 -11.53 -25.12
N GLN A 16 -10.61 -10.56 -25.03
CA GLN A 16 -9.18 -10.81 -25.17
C GLN A 16 -8.61 -11.34 -23.86
N ARG A 17 -7.94 -12.50 -23.92
CA ARG A 17 -7.24 -13.09 -22.77
C ARG A 17 -5.94 -12.33 -22.54
N LEU A 18 -5.76 -11.84 -21.31
CA LEU A 18 -4.60 -11.05 -20.89
C LEU A 18 -3.75 -11.77 -19.85
N ALA A 19 -4.29 -12.84 -19.23
CA ALA A 19 -3.55 -13.66 -18.29
C ALA A 19 -2.25 -14.22 -18.87
N SER A 20 -1.14 -14.00 -18.14
CA SER A 20 -0.04 -14.96 -18.12
C SER A 20 -0.17 -15.79 -16.85
N ASP A 21 -0.24 -17.11 -16.99
CA ASP A 21 -0.10 -18.03 -15.86
C ASP A 21 1.35 -18.03 -15.31
N ASP A 22 2.18 -17.13 -15.82
CA ASP A 22 3.59 -16.96 -15.47
C ASP A 22 3.77 -16.14 -14.19
N PHE A 23 4.90 -16.36 -13.55
CA PHE A 23 5.32 -15.59 -12.40
C PHE A 23 5.67 -14.14 -12.81
N SER A 24 5.14 -13.18 -12.05
CA SER A 24 5.35 -11.75 -12.21
C SER A 24 5.73 -11.11 -10.88
N LEU A 25 6.60 -10.11 -10.93
CA LEU A 25 6.87 -9.21 -9.80
C LEU A 25 5.99 -7.98 -9.93
N GLY A 26 5.42 -7.55 -8.80
CA GLY A 26 4.76 -6.25 -8.70
C GLY A 26 5.75 -5.12 -8.46
N ASP A 27 5.23 -3.91 -8.27
CA ASP A 27 6.08 -2.76 -7.93
C ASP A 27 6.55 -2.82 -6.47
N THR A 28 7.85 -2.58 -6.23
CA THR A 28 8.41 -2.44 -4.88
C THR A 28 7.89 -1.15 -4.23
N SER A 29 7.38 -1.28 -2.99
CA SER A 29 7.06 -0.14 -2.14
C SER A 29 8.02 -0.03 -0.95
N ILE A 30 8.41 1.19 -0.62
CA ILE A 30 9.12 1.57 0.59
C ILE A 30 8.14 2.39 1.45
N VAL A 31 8.05 2.06 2.73
CA VAL A 31 7.23 2.80 3.69
C VAL A 31 8.14 3.39 4.77
N ALA A 32 7.88 4.64 5.13
CA ALA A 32 8.46 5.29 6.29
C ALA A 32 7.35 5.94 7.10
N THR A 33 7.38 5.75 8.41
CA THR A 33 6.41 6.36 9.34
C THR A 33 7.12 7.32 10.26
N PHE A 34 6.62 8.54 10.35
CA PHE A 34 7.04 9.49 11.39
C PHE A 34 5.87 9.77 12.33
N TRP A 35 6.19 10.06 13.59
CA TRP A 35 5.21 10.22 14.67
C TRP A 35 5.31 11.63 15.25
N PRO A 36 4.58 12.63 14.75
CA PRO A 36 4.63 13.97 15.34
C PRO A 36 4.12 14.01 16.78
N ILE A 37 3.20 13.10 17.13
CA ILE A 37 2.74 12.93 18.51
C ILE A 37 2.96 11.48 18.91
N ASN A 38 3.78 11.28 19.93
CA ASN A 38 4.02 9.99 20.58
C ASN A 38 3.94 10.19 22.10
N ASP A 39 2.71 10.21 22.65
CA ASP A 39 2.40 10.52 24.05
C ASP A 39 1.75 9.29 24.72
N PRO A 40 2.55 8.32 25.19
CA PRO A 40 2.04 7.11 25.82
C PRO A 40 1.35 7.37 27.16
N GLU A 41 1.75 8.41 27.91
CA GLU A 41 1.14 8.77 29.19
C GLU A 41 -0.32 9.19 29.02
N ARG A 42 -0.64 9.92 27.94
CA ARG A 42 -2.01 10.33 27.62
C ARG A 42 -2.69 9.42 26.61
N ASN A 43 -2.06 8.31 26.23
CA ASN A 43 -2.54 7.39 25.19
C ASN A 43 -2.96 8.13 23.92
N ARG A 44 -2.08 8.99 23.41
CA ARG A 44 -2.34 9.83 22.24
C ARG A 44 -1.19 9.71 21.26
N TYR A 45 -1.52 9.37 20.03
CA TYR A 45 -0.55 9.17 18.97
C TYR A 45 -1.03 9.74 17.66
N PHE A 46 -0.16 10.44 16.96
CA PHE A 46 -0.36 10.87 15.59
C PHE A 46 0.80 10.32 14.77
N ALA A 47 0.47 9.53 13.76
CA ALA A 47 1.42 8.92 12.85
C ALA A 47 1.12 9.39 11.43
N VAL A 48 2.16 9.53 10.62
CA VAL A 48 2.04 9.75 9.19
C VAL A 48 2.92 8.71 8.51
N ALA A 49 2.29 7.74 7.86
CA ALA A 49 2.97 6.74 7.05
C ALA A 49 2.99 7.20 5.59
N THR A 50 4.18 7.29 5.01
CA THR A 50 4.37 7.63 3.60
C THR A 50 4.88 6.40 2.87
N TRP A 51 4.15 6.01 1.83
CA TRP A 51 4.50 4.94 0.91
C TRP A 51 5.01 5.54 -0.39
N LEU A 52 6.18 5.09 -0.83
CA LEU A 52 6.74 5.36 -2.15
C LEU A 52 6.82 4.03 -2.91
N THR A 53 6.11 3.93 -4.03
CA THR A 53 6.10 2.75 -4.89
C THR A 53 6.88 3.05 -6.17
N LEU A 54 7.84 2.17 -6.48
CA LEU A 54 8.80 2.30 -7.57
C LEU A 54 8.35 1.45 -8.77
N PRO A 55 8.50 1.93 -10.02
CA PRO A 55 8.16 1.16 -11.22
C PRO A 55 9.20 0.06 -11.48
N THR A 56 9.09 -1.02 -10.73
CA THR A 56 10.08 -2.12 -10.67
C THR A 56 9.46 -3.47 -10.97
N GLY A 57 8.13 -3.54 -10.98
CA GLY A 57 7.39 -4.71 -11.40
C GLY A 57 7.44 -4.91 -12.91
N HIS A 58 7.03 -6.10 -13.34
CA HIS A 58 6.93 -6.43 -14.74
C HIS A 58 5.70 -5.76 -15.37
N ASP A 59 5.91 -5.03 -16.45
CA ASP A 59 4.90 -4.34 -17.25
C ASP A 59 5.07 -4.70 -18.73
N ASP A 60 4.03 -5.29 -19.33
CA ASP A 60 3.91 -5.56 -20.75
C ASP A 60 2.53 -5.10 -21.22
N ALA A 61 2.46 -4.34 -22.31
CA ALA A 61 1.21 -3.81 -22.83
C ALA A 61 0.23 -4.89 -23.32
N ASN A 62 0.72 -6.10 -23.61
CA ASN A 62 -0.07 -7.19 -24.20
C ASN A 62 -0.35 -8.33 -23.22
N VAL A 63 0.28 -8.31 -22.05
CA VAL A 63 0.18 -9.37 -21.04
C VAL A 63 -0.03 -8.71 -19.69
N SER A 64 -1.01 -9.18 -18.93
CA SER A 64 -1.22 -8.67 -17.59
C SER A 64 -0.08 -9.02 -16.66
N GLY A 65 0.49 -8.01 -16.02
CA GLY A 65 1.46 -8.14 -14.95
C GLY A 65 0.97 -7.50 -13.65
N LEU A 66 1.79 -7.63 -12.61
CA LEU A 66 1.58 -6.95 -11.33
C LEU A 66 2.27 -5.58 -11.26
N GLY A 67 3.12 -5.25 -12.24
CA GLY A 67 3.76 -3.94 -12.38
C GLY A 67 2.85 -2.92 -13.03
N THR A 68 3.04 -1.65 -12.67
CA THR A 68 2.24 -0.53 -13.21
C THR A 68 3.03 0.41 -14.10
N ASN A 69 4.37 0.27 -14.10
CA ASN A 69 5.31 1.17 -14.79
C ASN A 69 5.07 2.65 -14.44
N ARG A 70 4.68 2.90 -13.18
CA ARG A 70 4.43 4.24 -12.66
C ARG A 70 4.99 4.38 -11.25
N TRP A 71 5.46 5.58 -10.96
CA TRP A 71 5.70 6.00 -9.59
C TRP A 71 4.35 6.31 -8.93
N SER A 72 4.21 5.94 -7.66
CA SER A 72 3.09 6.41 -6.85
C SER A 72 3.54 6.74 -5.43
N VAL A 73 2.85 7.71 -4.84
CA VAL A 73 3.05 8.13 -3.46
C VAL A 73 1.70 8.10 -2.76
N SER A 74 1.64 7.47 -1.59
CA SER A 74 0.46 7.49 -0.71
C SER A 74 0.89 8.00 0.66
N VAL A 75 0.15 8.96 1.20
CA VAL A 75 0.35 9.51 2.54
C VAL A 75 -0.85 9.12 3.38
N GLN A 76 -0.59 8.46 4.51
CA GLN A 76 -1.59 7.89 5.40
C GLN A 76 -1.40 8.46 6.80
N PRO A 77 -2.09 9.57 7.14
CA PRO A 77 -2.13 10.05 8.51
C PRO A 77 -3.09 9.19 9.34
N ALA A 78 -2.72 8.91 10.58
CA ALA A 78 -3.56 8.18 11.51
C ALA A 78 -3.49 8.83 12.89
N TYR A 79 -4.65 8.98 13.54
CA TYR A 79 -4.73 9.55 14.88
C TYR A 79 -5.41 8.57 15.84
N TYR A 80 -4.76 8.37 16.98
CA TYR A 80 -5.26 7.57 18.08
C TYR A 80 -5.32 8.45 19.33
N PHE A 81 -6.43 8.40 20.07
CA PHE A 81 -6.53 9.04 21.37
C PHE A 81 -7.62 8.41 22.24
N ASN A 82 -7.42 8.45 23.56
CA ASN A 82 -8.45 8.06 24.51
C ASN A 82 -9.57 9.12 24.59
N LEU A 83 -10.82 8.65 24.55
CA LEU A 83 -12.02 9.44 24.85
C LEU A 83 -12.38 9.38 26.34
N ALA A 84 -12.13 8.23 26.98
CA ALA A 84 -12.38 7.96 28.39
C ALA A 84 -11.47 6.79 28.86
N PRO A 85 -11.39 6.45 30.16
CA PRO A 85 -10.46 5.41 30.65
C PRO A 85 -10.58 4.03 29.99
N ARG A 86 -11.71 3.72 29.35
CA ARG A 86 -11.98 2.45 28.66
C ARG A 86 -12.39 2.61 27.20
N TRP A 87 -12.31 3.81 26.65
CA TRP A 87 -12.77 4.12 25.30
C TRP A 87 -11.69 4.91 24.57
N TYR A 88 -11.35 4.47 23.37
CA TYR A 88 -10.43 5.16 22.47
C TYR A 88 -11.09 5.35 21.11
N LEU A 89 -10.63 6.37 20.38
CA LEU A 89 -10.94 6.57 18.98
C LEU A 89 -9.67 6.34 18.17
N TRP A 90 -9.81 5.56 17.10
CA TRP A 90 -8.78 5.37 16.09
C TRP A 90 -9.35 5.84 14.76
N ILE A 91 -8.70 6.85 14.18
CA ILE A 91 -9.06 7.40 12.88
C ILE A 91 -7.93 7.05 11.92
N PRO A 92 -8.08 6.00 11.09
CA PRO A 92 -7.15 5.70 10.02
C PRO A 92 -7.35 6.64 8.83
N GLU A 93 -6.26 6.97 8.14
CA GLU A 93 -6.26 7.61 6.82
C GLU A 93 -7.09 8.92 6.75
N ILE A 94 -6.75 9.88 7.62
CA ILE A 94 -7.39 11.22 7.68
C ILE A 94 -7.17 12.05 6.40
#